data_AF-A0A2N1RLI3-F1
#
_entry.id   AF-A0A2N1RLI3-F1
#
_cell.length_a   1.000
_cell.length_b   1.000
_cell.length_c   1.000
_cell.angle_alpha   90.00
_cell.angle_beta   90.00
_cell.angle_gamma   90.00
#
_symmetry.space_group_name_H-M   'P 1'
#
loop_
_entity.id
_entity.type
_entity.pdbx_description
1 polymer ?
#
loop_
_entity_poly.entity_id
_entity_poly.type
_entity_poly.pdbx_seq_one_letter_code
_entity_poly.pdbx_strand_id
1 'polypeptide(L)'
;MNSNQRMYYIDWLRVIAFGLLFVFHSFRLFDTYSWHLKNAETSISINYIIEFMHSWRMYIIFLVSGAGTYFAMKSKRENFLNGRIKRLIIPYIFGVFILIPPQKFLEAIQQYGFEDNYLNFLIQLPQGLINENFGW
;
A
#
# COMPACT_ATOMS: atom_id res chain seq x y z
N MET A 1 35.36 9.91 17.80
CA MET A 1 34.03 9.63 18.39
C MET A 1 33.43 8.46 17.63
N ASN A 2 33.55 7.26 18.20
CA ASN A 2 33.10 6.02 17.59
C ASN A 2 31.75 5.66 18.22
N SER A 3 30.66 5.86 17.49
CA SER A 3 29.35 5.29 17.85
C SER A 3 28.42 5.41 16.65
N ASN A 4 28.26 4.28 15.95
CA ASN A 4 27.21 4.07 14.95
C ASN A 4 25.86 4.04 15.68
N GLN A 5 25.42 5.19 16.20
CA GLN A 5 24.33 5.30 17.16
C GLN A 5 23.00 5.22 16.41
N ARG A 6 22.22 4.17 16.71
CA ARG A 6 20.92 3.93 16.10
C ARG A 6 19.95 5.04 16.49
N MET A 7 19.31 5.65 15.49
CA MET A 7 18.37 6.76 15.68
C MET A 7 16.95 6.23 15.94
N TYR A 8 16.69 5.82 17.18
CA TYR A 8 15.41 5.19 17.57
C TYR A 8 14.18 6.00 17.23
N TYR A 9 14.26 7.34 17.28
CA TYR A 9 13.13 8.21 16.95
C TYR A 9 12.75 8.13 15.46
N ILE A 10 13.71 7.94 14.55
CA ILE A 10 13.44 7.75 13.11
C ILE A 10 12.79 6.39 12.86
N ASP A 11 13.22 5.37 13.59
CA ASP A 11 12.61 4.04 13.53
C ASP A 11 11.16 4.07 14.02
N TRP A 12 10.88 4.73 15.15
CA TRP A 12 9.51 4.91 15.63
C TRP A 12 8.65 5.74 14.68
N LEU A 13 9.20 6.83 14.12
CA LEU A 13 8.49 7.63 13.12
C LEU A 13 8.08 6.76 11.92
N ARG A 14 8.94 5.84 11.50
CA ARG A 14 8.64 4.86 10.45
C ARG A 14 7.49 3.93 10.84
N VAL A 15 7.55 3.35 12.05
CA VAL A 15 6.51 2.43 12.54
C VAL A 15 5.16 3.14 12.59
N ILE A 16 5.12 4.37 13.12
CA ILE A 16 3.90 5.18 13.17
C ILE A 16 3.41 5.50 11.76
N ALA A 17 4.29 5.92 10.85
CA ALA A 17 3.91 6.26 9.47
C ALA A 17 3.27 5.07 8.72
N PHE A 18 3.86 3.88 8.82
CA PHE A 18 3.29 2.68 8.19
C PHE A 18 2.07 2.13 8.95
N GLY A 19 2.03 2.25 10.28
CA GLY A 19 0.86 1.88 11.07
C GLY A 19 -0.36 2.75 10.73
N LEU A 20 -0.16 4.05 10.57
CA LEU A 20 -1.22 4.97 10.13
C LEU A 20 -1.65 4.70 8.69
N LEU A 21 -0.73 4.24 7.82
CA LEU A 21 -1.11 3.78 6.47
C LEU A 21 -2.08 2.59 6.52
N PHE A 22 -1.86 1.63 7.43
CA PHE A 22 -2.78 0.50 7.62
C PHE A 22 -4.16 0.99 8.07
N VAL A 23 -4.21 1.82 9.13
CA VAL A 23 -5.47 2.41 9.63
C VAL A 23 -6.20 3.17 8.53
N PHE A 24 -5.48 3.99 7.76
CA PHE A 24 -6.07 4.72 6.63
C PHE A 24 -6.78 3.80 5.65
N HIS A 25 -6.13 2.72 5.21
CA HIS A 25 -6.72 1.78 4.25
C HIS A 25 -7.90 1.01 4.84
N SER A 26 -7.87 0.66 6.13
CA SER A 26 -9.01 0.02 6.80
C SER A 26 -10.23 0.93 6.86
N PHE A 27 -10.03 2.24 7.08
CA PHE A 27 -11.12 3.22 7.16
C PHE A 27 -11.72 3.56 5.79
N ARG A 28 -10.99 3.37 4.69
CA ARG A 28 -11.50 3.59 3.32
C ARG A 28 -12.74 2.76 2.98
N LEU A 29 -13.02 1.68 3.70
CA LEU A 29 -14.28 0.92 3.54
C LEU A 29 -15.53 1.75 3.91
N PHE A 30 -15.39 2.71 4.84
CA PHE A 30 -16.51 3.41 5.47
C PHE A 30 -16.67 4.88 5.07
N ASP A 31 -15.73 5.44 4.30
CA ASP A 31 -15.87 6.79 3.76
C ASP A 31 -16.90 6.83 2.61
N THR A 32 -17.14 7.97 1.97
CA THR A 32 -18.11 8.06 0.84
C THR A 32 -17.43 8.14 -0.53
N TYR A 33 -16.10 8.08 -0.58
CA TYR A 33 -15.34 8.19 -1.82
C TYR A 33 -15.29 6.85 -2.56
N SER A 34 -15.13 6.91 -3.89
CA SER A 34 -14.90 5.71 -4.70
C SER A 34 -13.63 4.99 -4.25
N TRP A 35 -13.73 3.68 -4.06
CA TRP A 35 -12.65 2.79 -3.62
C TRP A 35 -12.97 1.35 -4.03
N HIS A 36 -12.02 0.44 -3.83
CA HIS A 36 -12.14 -0.97 -4.22
C HIS A 36 -13.34 -1.69 -3.58
N LEU A 37 -13.52 -1.54 -2.27
CA LEU A 37 -14.61 -2.16 -1.53
C LEU A 37 -15.24 -1.13 -0.61
N LYS A 38 -16.56 -1.22 -0.45
CA LYS A 38 -17.35 -0.34 0.41
C LYS A 38 -18.24 -1.15 1.33
N ASN A 39 -18.43 -0.66 2.56
CA ASN A 39 -19.47 -1.18 3.44
C ASN A 39 -20.84 -0.65 3.00
N ALA A 40 -21.92 -1.36 3.35
CA ALA A 40 -23.29 -0.90 3.10
C ALA A 40 -23.59 0.42 3.83
N GLU A 41 -23.00 0.60 5.02
CA GLU A 41 -23.09 1.85 5.78
C GLU A 41 -21.79 2.65 5.66
N THR A 42 -21.92 3.91 5.24
CA THR A 42 -20.80 4.85 5.08
C THR A 42 -21.09 6.14 5.85
N SER A 43 -20.05 6.93 6.16
CA SER A 43 -20.20 8.15 6.95
C SER A 43 -19.32 9.29 6.44
N ILE A 44 -19.93 10.46 6.29
CA ILE A 44 -19.25 11.71 5.93
C ILE A 44 -18.20 12.10 6.98
N SER A 45 -18.42 11.77 8.26
CA SER A 45 -17.44 12.04 9.31
C SER A 45 -16.11 11.32 9.07
N ILE A 46 -16.15 10.14 8.45
CA ILE A 46 -14.94 9.39 8.09
C ILE A 46 -14.19 10.08 6.94
N ASN A 47 -14.87 10.79 6.04
CA ASN A 47 -14.21 11.55 4.97
C ASN A 47 -13.20 12.55 5.55
N TYR A 48 -13.58 13.29 6.59
CA TYR A 48 -12.69 14.25 7.24
C TYR A 48 -11.44 13.58 7.83
N ILE A 49 -11.59 12.39 8.42
CA ILE A 49 -10.46 11.62 8.97
C ILE A 49 -9.53 11.19 7.81
N ILE A 50 -10.09 10.66 6.73
CA ILE A 50 -9.36 10.21 5.55
C ILE A 50 -8.61 11.39 4.90
N GLU A 51 -9.27 12.52 4.69
CA GLU A 51 -8.65 13.72 4.12
C GLU A 51 -7.50 14.23 4.98
N PHE A 52 -7.73 14.36 6.29
CA PHE A 52 -6.71 14.76 7.24
C PHE A 52 -5.48 13.84 7.16
N MET A 53 -5.68 12.51 7.20
CA MET A 53 -4.59 11.54 7.06
C MET A 53 -3.90 11.63 5.70
N HIS A 54 -4.64 11.99 4.64
CA HIS A 54 -4.11 12.13 3.29
C HIS A 54 -3.19 13.32 3.12
N SER A 55 -3.48 14.45 3.75
CA SER A 55 -2.73 15.68 3.57
C SER A 55 -1.26 15.59 3.97
N TRP A 56 -0.88 14.73 4.91
CA TRP A 56 0.50 14.75 5.46
C TRP A 56 1.26 13.42 5.42
N ARG A 57 0.58 12.26 5.35
CA ARG A 57 1.26 10.95 5.51
C ARG A 57 2.42 10.73 4.55
N MET A 58 2.27 11.18 3.29
CA MET A 58 3.28 10.98 2.25
C MET A 58 4.55 11.76 2.57
N TYR A 59 4.43 13.00 3.08
CA TYR A 59 5.60 13.80 3.47
C TYR A 59 6.42 13.12 4.56
N ILE A 60 5.77 12.50 5.55
CA ILE A 60 6.47 11.76 6.61
C ILE A 60 7.17 10.53 6.05
N ILE A 61 6.51 9.75 5.18
CA ILE A 61 7.11 8.57 4.56
C ILE A 61 8.33 8.96 3.72
N PHE A 62 8.23 10.04 2.92
CA PHE A 62 9.37 10.54 2.14
C PHE A 62 10.53 11.01 3.02
N LEU A 63 10.24 11.73 4.10
CA LEU A 63 11.26 12.18 5.06
C LEU A 63 11.98 10.99 5.70
N VAL A 64 11.24 9.99 6.19
CA VAL A 64 11.81 8.78 6.81
C VAL A 64 12.61 7.96 5.79
N SER A 65 12.13 7.84 4.55
CA SER A 65 12.81 7.14 3.46
C SER A 65 14.12 7.85 3.06
N GLY A 66 14.08 9.18 2.96
CA GLY A 66 15.25 10.02 2.67
C GLY A 66 16.31 9.89 3.76
N ALA A 67 15.93 10.05 5.03
CA ALA A 67 16.83 9.88 6.17
C ALA A 67 17.46 8.47 6.18
N GLY A 68 16.64 7.41 6.01
CA GLY A 68 17.12 6.04 5.94
C GLY A 68 18.05 5.76 4.75
N THR A 69 17.88 6.47 3.63
CA THR A 69 18.74 6.39 2.46
C THR A 69 20.09 7.07 2.70
N TYR A 70 20.07 8.28 3.28
CA TYR A 70 21.27 9.02 3.66
C TYR A 70 22.19 8.22 4.60
N PHE A 71 21.65 7.66 5.69
CA PHE A 71 22.43 6.85 6.62
C PHE A 71 22.95 5.56 5.98
N ALA A 72 22.15 4.91 5.14
CA ALA A 72 22.55 3.66 4.51
C ALA A 72 23.68 3.89 3.47
N MET A 73 23.66 4.99 2.72
CA MET A 73 24.73 5.37 1.78
C MET A 73 26.07 5.64 2.47
N LYS A 74 26.04 6.22 3.69
CA LYS A 74 27.25 6.43 4.51
C LYS A 74 27.90 5.12 4.97
N SER A 75 27.12 4.04 5.13
CA SER A 75 27.58 2.80 5.76
C SER A 75 28.08 1.71 4.80
N LYS A 76 27.52 1.60 3.59
CA LYS A 76 27.83 0.54 2.62
C LYS A 76 27.61 1.06 1.20
N ARG A 77 28.70 1.49 0.54
CA ARG A 77 28.66 2.07 -0.81
C ARG A 77 28.63 0.99 -1.88
N GLU A 78 29.42 -0.06 -1.70
CA GLU A 78 29.45 -1.24 -2.57
C GLU A 78 28.23 -2.12 -2.28
N ASN A 79 27.45 -2.47 -3.32
CA ASN A 79 26.22 -3.27 -3.25
C ASN A 79 24.99 -2.61 -2.58
N PHE A 80 25.01 -1.30 -2.34
CA PHE A 80 23.85 -0.55 -1.82
C PHE A 80 22.57 -0.78 -2.63
N LEU A 81 22.67 -0.65 -3.95
CA LEU A 81 21.55 -0.76 -4.88
C LEU A 81 21.01 -2.20 -4.94
N ASN A 82 21.90 -3.20 -5.11
CA ASN A 82 21.50 -4.60 -5.20
C ASN A 82 20.76 -5.08 -3.94
N GLY A 83 21.25 -4.70 -2.75
CA GLY A 83 20.58 -5.03 -1.50
C GLY A 83 19.24 -4.32 -1.31
N ARG A 84 19.05 -3.13 -1.89
CA ARG A 84 17.75 -2.43 -1.89
C ARG A 84 16.77 -3.03 -2.87
N ILE A 85 17.21 -3.31 -4.10
CA ILE A 85 16.39 -3.95 -5.13
C ILE A 85 15.82 -5.26 -4.60
N LYS A 86 16.65 -6.15 -4.04
CA LYS A 86 16.15 -7.42 -3.48
C LYS A 86 15.14 -7.22 -2.35
N ARG A 87 15.36 -6.24 -1.45
CA ARG A 87 14.46 -5.97 -0.32
C ARG A 87 13.17 -5.24 -0.69
N LEU A 88 13.13 -4.56 -1.83
CA LEU A 88 11.95 -3.80 -2.27
C LEU A 88 11.18 -4.54 -3.37
N ILE A 89 11.86 -4.96 -4.43
CA ILE A 89 11.24 -5.56 -5.61
C ILE A 89 10.71 -6.96 -5.33
N ILE A 90 11.45 -7.79 -4.58
CA ILE A 90 10.98 -9.16 -4.30
C ILE A 90 9.68 -9.14 -3.47
N PRO A 91 9.60 -8.41 -2.33
CA PRO A 91 8.34 -8.30 -1.60
C PRO A 91 7.24 -7.58 -2.38
N TYR A 92 7.59 -6.60 -3.21
CA TYR A 92 6.63 -5.89 -4.06
C TYR A 92 5.96 -6.83 -5.06
N ILE A 93 6.74 -7.58 -5.84
CA ILE A 93 6.20 -8.53 -6.82
C ILE A 93 5.36 -9.59 -6.12
N PHE A 94 5.85 -10.14 -5.01
CA PHE A 94 5.10 -11.11 -4.21
C PHE A 94 3.76 -10.53 -3.74
N GLY A 95 3.77 -9.31 -3.20
CA GLY A 95 2.56 -8.61 -2.77
C GLY A 95 1.59 -8.34 -3.93
N VAL A 96 2.10 -7.95 -5.10
CA VAL A 96 1.29 -7.75 -6.32
C VAL A 96 0.53 -9.02 -6.67
N PHE A 97 1.19 -10.18 -6.72
CA PHE A 97 0.53 -11.43 -7.12
C PHE A 97 -0.40 -12.03 -6.06
N ILE A 98 -0.18 -11.73 -4.78
CA ILE A 98 -0.94 -12.34 -3.69
C ILE A 98 -2.06 -11.44 -3.19
N LEU A 99 -1.85 -10.13 -3.12
CA LEU A 99 -2.83 -9.21 -2.54
C LEU A 99 -3.78 -8.65 -3.60
N ILE A 100 -3.29 -8.33 -4.80
CA ILE A 100 -4.12 -7.67 -5.82
C ILE A 100 -5.21 -8.58 -6.37
N PRO A 101 -4.95 -9.85 -6.76
CA PRO A 101 -6.00 -10.67 -7.37
C PRO A 101 -7.18 -10.96 -6.44
N PRO A 102 -6.99 -11.34 -5.16
CA PRO A 102 -8.13 -11.47 -4.24
C PRO A 102 -8.88 -10.16 -4.02
N GLN A 103 -8.16 -9.02 -3.90
CA GLN A 103 -8.78 -7.71 -3.74
C GLN A 103 -9.66 -7.36 -4.96
N LYS A 104 -9.14 -7.57 -6.17
CA LYS A 104 -9.85 -7.30 -7.42
C LYS A 104 -11.01 -8.26 -7.67
N PHE A 105 -10.89 -9.51 -7.25
CA PHE A 105 -12.00 -10.47 -7.31
C PHE A 105 -13.18 -10.03 -6.45
N LEU A 106 -12.92 -9.59 -5.21
CA LEU A 106 -13.98 -9.07 -4.34
C LEU A 106 -14.61 -7.79 -4.91
N GLU A 107 -13.80 -6.92 -5.52
CA GLU A 107 -14.28 -5.72 -6.24
C GLU A 107 -15.16 -6.11 -7.44
N ALA A 108 -14.76 -7.13 -8.21
CA ALA A 108 -15.55 -7.68 -9.33
C ALA A 108 -16.92 -8.18 -8.88
N ILE A 109 -16.97 -8.93 -7.76
CA ILE A 109 -18.24 -9.39 -7.19
C ILE A 109 -19.09 -8.20 -6.72
N GLN A 110 -18.52 -7.29 -5.92
CA GLN A 110 -19.29 -6.24 -5.26
C GLN A 110 -19.75 -5.13 -6.22
N GLN A 111 -18.92 -4.73 -7.17
CA GLN A 111 -19.19 -3.57 -8.04
C GLN A 111 -19.76 -3.95 -9.40
N TYR A 112 -19.39 -5.14 -9.90
CA TYR A 112 -19.71 -5.55 -11.26
C TYR A 112 -20.59 -6.81 -11.32
N GLY A 113 -20.89 -7.43 -10.18
CA GLY A 113 -21.77 -8.60 -10.10
C GLY A 113 -21.14 -9.86 -10.70
N PHE A 114 -19.82 -10.02 -10.61
CA PHE A 114 -19.14 -11.23 -11.07
C PHE A 114 -19.64 -12.46 -10.30
N GLU A 115 -20.16 -13.47 -10.99
CA GLU A 115 -20.78 -14.66 -10.38
C GLU A 115 -19.92 -15.93 -10.47
N ASP A 116 -18.85 -15.93 -11.26
CA ASP A 116 -18.02 -17.12 -11.47
C ASP A 116 -17.02 -17.34 -10.32
N ASN A 117 -16.35 -18.49 -10.34
CA ASN A 117 -15.35 -18.85 -9.35
C ASN A 117 -14.03 -18.09 -9.54
N TYR A 118 -13.23 -18.08 -8.47
CA TYR A 118 -11.95 -17.36 -8.43
C TYR A 118 -10.94 -17.80 -9.50
N LEU A 119 -10.92 -19.07 -9.91
CA LEU A 119 -9.97 -19.54 -10.93
C LEU A 119 -10.32 -18.98 -12.31
N ASN A 120 -11.61 -18.95 -12.64
CA ASN A 120 -12.08 -18.36 -13.88
C ASN A 120 -11.81 -16.84 -13.90
N PHE A 121 -11.99 -16.17 -12.76
CA PHE A 121 -11.56 -14.78 -12.60
C PHE A 121 -10.06 -14.60 -12.88
N LEU A 122 -9.18 -15.44 -12.32
CA LEU A 122 -7.73 -15.32 -12.55
C LEU A 122 -7.34 -15.48 -14.02
N ILE A 123 -8.06 -16.31 -14.78
CA ILE A 123 -7.84 -16.48 -16.22
C ILE A 123 -8.25 -15.21 -17.00
N GLN A 124 -9.32 -14.54 -16.57
CA GLN A 124 -9.86 -13.33 -17.21
C GLN A 124 -9.14 -12.04 -16.78
N LEU A 125 -8.55 -12.03 -15.58
CA LEU A 125 -7.88 -10.87 -14.96
C LEU A 125 -6.91 -10.12 -15.89
N PRO A 126 -6.02 -10.77 -16.67
CA PRO A 126 -5.13 -10.05 -17.58
C PRO A 126 -5.88 -9.23 -18.63
N GLN A 127 -6.99 -9.75 -19.16
CA GLN A 127 -7.81 -9.04 -20.15
C GLN A 127 -8.55 -7.87 -19.49
N GLY A 128 -9.13 -8.08 -18.30
CA GLY A 128 -9.79 -7.02 -17.53
C GLY A 128 -8.85 -5.85 -17.19
N LEU A 129 -7.59 -6.15 -16.85
CA LEU A 129 -6.56 -5.14 -16.58
C LEU A 129 -6.19 -4.32 -17.84
N ILE A 130 -6.13 -4.94 -19.02
CA ILE A 130 -5.77 -4.27 -20.27
C ILE A 130 -6.90 -3.36 -20.76
N ASN A 131 -8.14 -3.81 -20.61
CA ASN A 131 -9.31 -3.12 -21.15
C ASN A 131 -9.88 -2.05 -20.20
N GLU A 132 -9.30 -1.88 -19.00
CA GLU A 132 -9.86 -1.09 -17.88
C GLU A 132 -11.33 -1.44 -17.56
N ASN A 133 -11.78 -2.60 -18.02
CA ASN A 133 -13.16 -3.04 -17.94
C ASN A 133 -13.21 -4.27 -17.05
N PHE A 134 -13.47 -4.03 -15.77
CA PHE A 134 -13.57 -5.06 -14.73
C PHE A 134 -15.00 -5.59 -14.57
N GLY A 135 -15.86 -5.35 -15.58
CA GLY A 135 -17.19 -5.97 -15.66
C GLY A 135 -17.12 -7.49 -15.49
N TRP A 136 -16.05 -8.11 -16.01
CA TRP A 136 -15.76 -9.54 -16.02
C TRP A 136 -14.34 -9.77 -16.54
#